data_AF-A0A527XIR3-F1
#
_entry.id   AF-A0A527XIR3-F1
#
_cell.length_a   1.000
_cell.length_b   1.000
_cell.length_c   1.000
_cell.angle_alpha   90.00
_cell.angle_beta   90.00
_cell.angle_gamma   90.00
#
_symmetry.space_group_name_H-M   'P 1'
#
loop_
_entity.id
_entity.type
_entity.pdbx_description
1 polymer ?
#
loop_
_entity_poly.entity_id
_entity_poly.type
_entity_poly.pdbx_seq_one_letter_code
_entity_poly.pdbx_strand_id
1 'polypeptide(L)'
;FVPQGISADLIATKYGFSRDDVDAYAVESQKRAAKSWSEGRFKNSVIPIKDQNGLTILDHDEHMRPTTDMQSLASLNPSFVMP
;
A
#
# COMPACT_ATOMS: atom_id res chain seq x y z
N PHE A 1 -25.34 1.49 9.16
CA PHE A 1 -23.91 1.83 8.99
C PHE A 1 -23.19 0.56 8.60
N VAL A 2 -22.40 0.57 7.53
CA VAL A 2 -21.61 -0.59 7.08
C VAL A 2 -20.14 -0.15 7.04
N PRO A 3 -19.21 -0.90 7.66
CA PRO A 3 -17.78 -0.63 7.56
C PRO A 3 -17.29 -0.61 6.10
N GLN A 4 -16.32 0.26 5.81
CA GLN A 4 -15.79 0.41 4.45
C GLN A 4 -15.11 -0.87 3.93
N GLY A 5 -14.41 -1.61 4.79
CA GLY A 5 -13.78 -2.89 4.42
C GLY A 5 -14.79 -3.94 3.94
N ILE A 6 -15.90 -4.08 4.65
CA ILE A 6 -17.00 -4.99 4.25
C ILE A 6 -17.61 -4.54 2.91
N SER A 7 -17.70 -3.23 2.68
CA SER A 7 -18.18 -2.70 1.40
C SER A 7 -17.21 -3.00 0.25
N ALA A 8 -15.90 -3.01 0.51
CA ALA A 8 -14.89 -3.41 -0.48
C ALA A 8 -14.97 -4.90 -0.82
N ASP A 9 -15.13 -5.78 0.19
CA ASP A 9 -15.34 -7.22 -0.03
C ASP A 9 -16.64 -7.50 -0.81
N LEU A 10 -17.69 -6.69 -0.58
CA LEU A 10 -18.94 -6.78 -1.35
C LEU A 10 -18.72 -6.39 -2.82
N ILE A 11 -17.91 -5.36 -3.10
CA ILE A 11 -17.54 -5.00 -4.48
C ILE A 11 -16.78 -6.16 -5.13
N ALA A 12 -15.80 -6.74 -4.44
CA ALA A 12 -15.05 -7.90 -4.93
C ALA A 12 -15.97 -9.08 -5.25
N THR A 13 -16.89 -9.40 -4.34
CA THR A 13 -17.90 -10.45 -4.52
C THR A 13 -18.82 -10.16 -5.70
N LYS A 14 -19.33 -8.94 -5.81
CA LYS A 14 -20.31 -8.54 -6.84
C LYS A 14 -19.72 -8.59 -8.25
N TYR A 15 -18.45 -8.22 -8.41
CA TYR A 15 -17.80 -8.13 -9.72
C TYR A 15 -16.82 -9.27 -10.01
N GLY A 16 -16.68 -10.23 -9.10
CA GLY A 16 -15.88 -11.44 -9.31
C GLY A 16 -14.37 -11.22 -9.19
N PHE A 17 -13.92 -10.28 -8.36
CA PHE A 17 -12.49 -10.13 -8.05
C PHE A 17 -12.08 -11.17 -7.00
N SER A 18 -11.16 -12.05 -7.38
CA SER A 18 -10.57 -13.05 -6.50
C SER A 18 -9.54 -12.43 -5.54
N ARG A 19 -9.09 -13.21 -4.56
CA ARG A 19 -7.98 -12.82 -3.66
C ARG A 19 -6.71 -12.51 -4.46
N ASP A 20 -6.41 -13.33 -5.47
CA ASP A 20 -5.22 -13.15 -6.30
C ASP A 20 -5.30 -11.85 -7.13
N ASP A 21 -6.49 -11.46 -7.59
CA ASP A 21 -6.67 -10.21 -8.36
C ASP A 21 -6.36 -8.97 -7.50
N VAL A 22 -6.88 -8.93 -6.28
CA VAL A 22 -6.67 -7.79 -5.37
C VAL A 22 -5.25 -7.77 -4.80
N ASP A 23 -4.63 -8.94 -4.56
CA ASP A 23 -3.23 -9.03 -4.15
C ASP A 23 -2.29 -8.63 -5.30
N ALA A 24 -2.58 -9.02 -6.55
CA ALA A 24 -1.79 -8.62 -7.72
C ALA A 24 -1.77 -7.09 -7.89
N TYR A 25 -2.91 -6.42 -7.66
CA TYR A 25 -2.97 -4.96 -7.66
C TYR A 25 -2.11 -4.35 -6.54
N ALA A 26 -2.13 -4.94 -5.34
CA ALA A 26 -1.30 -4.48 -4.23
C ALA A 26 0.21 -4.63 -4.50
N VAL A 27 0.65 -5.76 -5.07
CA VAL A 27 2.06 -5.96 -5.51
C VAL A 27 2.47 -4.91 -6.54
N GLU A 28 1.65 -4.69 -7.55
CA GLU A 28 1.95 -3.72 -8.60
C GLU A 28 2.02 -2.28 -8.06
N SER A 29 1.18 -1.94 -7.07
CA SER A 29 1.27 -0.66 -6.35
C SER A 29 2.62 -0.48 -5.65
N GLN A 30 3.07 -1.48 -4.88
CA GLN A 30 4.36 -1.45 -4.18
C GLN A 30 5.54 -1.32 -5.17
N LYS A 31 5.48 -2.05 -6.28
CA LYS A 31 6.48 -1.97 -7.36
C LYS A 31 6.53 -0.58 -8.00
N ARG A 32 5.39 0.03 -8.29
CA ARG A 32 5.31 1.38 -8.88
C ARG A 32 5.84 2.45 -7.93
N ALA A 33 5.53 2.34 -6.64
CA ALA A 33 6.03 3.24 -5.62
C ALA A 33 7.56 3.14 -5.53
N ALA A 34 8.09 1.93 -5.38
CA ALA A 34 9.54 1.68 -5.32
C ALA A 34 10.28 2.22 -6.54
N LYS A 35 9.74 1.95 -7.74
CA LYS A 35 10.30 2.47 -9.00
C LYS A 35 10.29 4.00 -9.02
N SER A 36 9.17 4.63 -8.66
CA SER A 36 9.02 6.10 -8.69
C SER A 36 9.98 6.81 -7.74
N TRP A 37 10.19 6.25 -6.55
CA TRP A 37 11.19 6.71 -5.60
C TRP A 37 12.62 6.52 -6.12
N SER A 38 12.96 5.34 -6.67
CA SER A 38 14.30 5.07 -7.21
C SER A 38 14.66 5.96 -8.40
N GLU A 39 13.67 6.35 -9.21
CA GLU A 39 13.85 7.26 -10.34
C GLU A 39 13.84 8.75 -9.92
N GLY A 40 13.66 9.03 -8.61
CA GLY A 40 13.63 10.38 -8.08
C GLY A 40 12.44 11.21 -8.57
N ARG A 41 11.32 10.58 -8.94
CA ARG A 41 10.13 11.28 -9.45
C ARG A 41 9.54 12.26 -8.43
N PHE A 42 9.72 11.98 -7.15
CA PHE A 42 9.21 12.78 -6.04
C PHE A 42 10.21 13.79 -5.48
N LYS A 43 11.44 13.85 -6.01
CA LYS A 43 12.54 14.69 -5.49
C LYS A 43 12.21 16.18 -5.37
N ASN A 44 11.27 16.67 -6.19
CA ASN A 44 10.87 18.08 -6.26
C ASN A 44 9.56 18.38 -5.50
N SER A 45 8.92 17.37 -4.92
CA SER A 45 7.55 17.50 -4.39
C SER A 45 7.41 16.96 -2.97
N VAL A 46 8.22 16.00 -2.56
CA VAL A 46 8.29 15.58 -1.16
C VAL A 46 9.31 16.44 -0.44
N ILE A 47 8.84 17.16 0.58
CA ILE A 47 9.67 18.04 1.41
C ILE A 47 10.01 17.28 2.71
N PRO A 48 11.30 17.07 3.03
CA PRO A 48 11.68 16.41 4.26
C PRO A 48 11.16 17.12 5.50
N ILE A 49 10.62 16.36 6.43
CA ILE A 49 10.24 16.85 7.75
C ILE A 49 11.50 16.99 8.60
N LYS A 50 11.67 18.16 9.22
CA LYS A 50 12.81 18.49 10.06
C LYS A 50 12.36 18.90 11.45
N ASP A 51 13.22 18.67 12.44
CA ASP A 51 13.02 19.18 13.80
C ASP A 51 13.32 20.70 13.88
N GLN A 52 13.15 21.28 15.06
CA GLN A 52 13.43 22.69 15.32
C GLN A 52 14.92 23.08 15.15
N ASN A 53 15.84 22.10 15.18
CA ASN A 53 17.28 22.30 14.99
C ASN A 53 17.70 22.09 13.52
N GLY A 54 16.76 21.76 12.64
CA GLY A 54 17.00 21.49 11.22
C GLY A 54 17.45 20.07 10.90
N LEU A 55 17.42 19.13 11.86
CA LEU A 55 17.74 17.73 11.64
C LEU A 55 16.57 17.02 10.93
N THR A 56 16.87 16.23 9.90
CA THR A 56 15.86 15.46 9.16
C THR A 56 15.27 14.35 10.04
N ILE A 57 13.94 14.34 10.16
CA ILE A 57 13.16 13.31 10.86
C ILE A 57 12.70 12.24 9.86
N LEU A 58 12.12 12.66 8.74
CA LEU A 58 11.62 11.77 7.69
C LEU A 58 11.67 12.47 6.32
N ASP A 59 12.17 11.78 5.31
CA ASP A 59 12.36 12.31 3.95
C ASP A 59 11.80 11.39 2.84
N HIS A 60 11.16 10.30 3.22
CA HIS A 60 10.60 9.31 2.30
C HIS A 60 9.31 8.68 2.84
N ASP A 61 8.58 7.97 1.98
CA ASP A 61 7.38 7.22 2.37
C ASP A 61 7.79 5.93 3.13
N GLU A 62 7.78 5.99 4.47
CA GLU A 62 8.23 4.87 5.33
C GLU A 62 7.37 3.61 5.23
N HIS A 63 6.11 3.74 4.79
CA HIS A 63 5.16 2.63 4.74
C HIS A 63 5.36 1.72 3.52
N MET A 64 6.20 2.13 2.56
CA MET A 64 6.49 1.30 1.40
C MET A 64 7.11 -0.03 1.80
N ARG A 65 6.70 -1.09 1.11
CA ARG A 65 7.24 -2.45 1.26
C ARG A 65 7.70 -2.94 -0.12
N PRO A 66 8.86 -2.47 -0.62
CA PRO A 66 9.32 -2.72 -1.99
C PRO A 66 9.52 -4.20 -2.35
N THR A 67 9.68 -5.06 -1.34
CA THR A 67 9.87 -6.50 -1.48
C THR A 67 8.57 -7.29 -1.42
N THR A 68 7.41 -6.62 -1.46
CA THR A 68 6.10 -7.29 -1.45
C THR A 68 5.95 -8.18 -2.69
N ASP A 69 5.47 -9.40 -2.47
CA ASP A 69 5.20 -10.38 -3.51
C ASP A 69 3.88 -11.12 -3.25
N MET A 70 3.43 -11.94 -4.21
CA MET A 70 2.17 -12.67 -4.08
C MET A 70 2.17 -13.64 -2.90
N GLN A 71 3.31 -14.27 -2.59
CA GLN A 71 3.39 -15.26 -1.52
C GLN A 71 3.24 -14.59 -0.14
N SER A 72 3.92 -13.47 0.08
CA SER A 72 3.82 -12.70 1.32
C SER A 72 2.42 -12.13 1.51
N LEU A 73 1.76 -11.64 0.45
CA LEU A 73 0.38 -11.17 0.55
C LEU A 73 -0.61 -12.31 0.82
N ALA A 74 -0.49 -13.44 0.11
CA ALA A 74 -1.37 -14.59 0.31
C ALA A 74 -1.30 -15.16 1.73
N SER A 75 -0.18 -14.97 2.45
CA SER A 75 -0.02 -15.40 3.84
C SER A 75 -0.82 -14.56 4.86
N LEU A 76 -1.36 -13.41 4.46
CA LEU A 76 -2.10 -12.51 5.35
C LEU A 76 -3.55 -12.96 5.53
N ASN A 77 -4.00 -12.88 6.78
CA ASN A 77 -5.40 -13.11 7.14
C ASN A 77 -6.31 -12.01 6.59
N PRO A 78 -7.57 -12.33 6.23
CA PRO A 78 -8.56 -11.32 5.88
C PRO A 78 -8.81 -10.36 7.06
N SER A 79 -8.78 -9.06 6.81
CA SER A 79 -8.92 -8.03 7.84
C SER A 79 -10.36 -7.82 8.33
N PHE A 80 -11.36 -8.21 7.53
CA PHE A 80 -12.77 -7.90 7.75
C PHE A 80 -13.63 -9.17 7.78
N VAL A 81 -13.34 -10.06 8.71
CA VAL A 81 -14.23 -11.21 8.99
C VAL A 81 -15.39 -10.76 9.88
N MET A 82 -16.62 -11.17 9.56
CA MET A 82 -17.69 -11.10 10.55
C MET A 82 -17.39 -12.16 11.63
N PRO A 83 -17.56 -11.83 12.93
CA PRO A 83 -17.45 -12.80 14.01
C PRO A 83 -18.51 -13.92 13.89
#